data_AF-A0A7X9JJ90-F1
#
_entry.id   AF-A0A7X9JJ90-F1
#
_cell.length_a   1.000
_cell.length_b   1.000
_cell.length_c   1.000
_cell.angle_alpha   90.00
_cell.angle_beta   90.00
_cell.angle_gamma   90.00
#
_symmetry.space_group_name_H-M   'P 1'
#
loop_
_entity.id
_entity.type
_entity.pdbx_description
1 polymer ?
#
loop_
_entity_poly.entity_id
_entity_poly.type
_entity_poly.pdbx_seq_one_letter_code
_entity_poly.pdbx_strand_id
1 'polypeptide(L)'
;MKRIIQIFVLVFIVSYSYSQNSQLEMKIVSLKTCINNIELCVKVSNLSNQEIAVYYQNIDQICSNLMSIRFVDIKSNKFHILFPCSTVPDLNHIELTKDNSLLIDAGKSVNVKYLFKKRDIKPDIRRNKTYKVIVGWHFKDIFIKTDLKNYFNDDIESNYILFENK
;
A
#
# COMPACT_ATOMS: atom_id res chain seq x y z
N MET A 1 -30.44 -53.78 -14.84
CA MET A 1 -30.31 -52.45 -15.46
C MET A 1 -30.03 -51.43 -14.37
N LYS A 2 -28.78 -51.01 -14.20
CA LYS A 2 -28.36 -50.05 -13.17
C LYS A 2 -28.44 -48.64 -13.77
N ARG A 3 -29.34 -47.78 -13.25
CA ARG A 3 -29.39 -46.37 -13.61
C ARG A 3 -28.31 -45.63 -12.82
N ILE A 4 -27.29 -45.14 -13.52
CA ILE A 4 -26.27 -44.24 -12.97
C ILE A 4 -26.90 -42.84 -12.95
N ILE A 5 -27.11 -42.29 -11.75
CA ILE A 5 -27.51 -40.90 -11.56
C ILE A 5 -26.23 -40.07 -11.65
N GLN A 6 -26.02 -39.37 -12.76
CA GLN A 6 -24.98 -38.36 -12.87
C GLN A 6 -25.43 -37.10 -12.13
N ILE A 7 -24.81 -36.83 -10.98
CA ILE A 7 -24.96 -35.56 -10.27
C ILE A 7 -24.03 -34.55 -10.93
N PHE A 8 -24.60 -33.64 -11.72
CA PHE A 8 -23.91 -32.43 -12.17
C PHE A 8 -23.80 -31.46 -11.00
N VAL A 9 -22.62 -31.38 -10.39
CA VAL A 9 -22.32 -30.30 -9.44
C VAL A 9 -21.92 -29.06 -10.25
N LEU A 10 -22.92 -28.23 -10.51
CA LEU A 10 -22.73 -26.86 -11.01
C LEU A 10 -22.18 -26.01 -9.86
N VAL A 11 -20.87 -25.76 -9.85
CA VAL A 11 -20.28 -24.77 -8.93
C VAL A 11 -20.46 -23.40 -9.56
N PHE A 12 -21.51 -22.70 -9.12
CA PHE A 12 -21.72 -21.30 -9.44
C PHE A 12 -20.70 -20.41 -8.70
N ILE A 13 -20.06 -19.56 -9.48
CA ILE A 13 -19.10 -18.51 -9.14
C ILE A 13 -19.73 -17.48 -8.21
N VAL A 14 -19.08 -17.14 -7.08
CA VAL A 14 -19.05 -15.75 -6.59
C VAL A 14 -17.79 -15.50 -5.75
N SER A 15 -16.90 -14.63 -6.24
CA SER A 15 -16.22 -13.59 -5.45
C SER A 15 -15.56 -12.61 -6.41
N TYR A 16 -16.21 -11.47 -6.59
CA TYR A 16 -15.69 -10.25 -7.18
C TYR A 16 -14.31 -9.91 -6.60
N SER A 17 -13.36 -9.60 -7.48
CA SER A 17 -12.52 -8.42 -7.32
C SER A 17 -12.41 -7.77 -8.69
N TYR A 18 -13.05 -6.62 -8.82
CA TYR A 18 -12.82 -5.67 -9.89
C TYR A 18 -11.35 -5.25 -9.78
N SER A 19 -10.42 -6.00 -10.37
CA SER A 19 -9.08 -5.47 -10.55
C SER A 19 -9.24 -4.40 -11.63
N GLN A 20 -9.29 -3.14 -11.19
CA GLN A 20 -8.82 -2.08 -12.06
C GLN A 20 -7.48 -2.55 -12.66
N ASN A 21 -7.27 -2.34 -13.96
CA ASN A 21 -5.98 -2.56 -14.60
C ASN A 21 -5.00 -1.52 -14.04
N SER A 22 -4.67 -1.59 -12.75
CA SER A 22 -3.66 -0.74 -12.15
C SER A 22 -2.34 -1.13 -12.77
N GLN A 23 -1.64 -0.13 -13.32
CA GLN A 23 -0.34 -0.37 -13.94
C GLN A 23 0.71 -0.86 -12.92
N LEU A 24 0.44 -0.67 -11.63
CA LEU A 24 1.25 -1.11 -10.51
C LEU A 24 0.48 -2.05 -9.58
N GLU A 25 1.20 -2.97 -8.94
CA GLU A 25 0.72 -3.79 -7.82
C GLU A 25 1.60 -3.52 -6.58
N MET A 26 0.98 -3.37 -5.41
CA MET A 26 1.67 -3.17 -4.14
C MET A 26 1.45 -4.36 -3.20
N LYS A 27 2.53 -4.86 -2.59
CA LYS A 27 2.48 -5.95 -1.61
C LYS A 27 3.38 -5.69 -0.41
N ILE A 28 2.87 -5.84 0.80
CA ILE A 28 3.71 -5.88 2.00
C ILE A 28 4.42 -7.23 2.04
N VAL A 29 5.75 -7.22 1.99
CA VAL A 29 6.57 -8.45 1.98
C VAL A 29 7.17 -8.76 3.34
N SER A 30 7.40 -7.77 4.19
CA SER A 30 7.79 -8.02 5.59
C SER A 30 7.47 -6.84 6.50
N LEU A 31 7.25 -7.14 7.77
CA LEU A 31 7.16 -6.19 8.86
C LEU A 31 7.94 -6.74 10.04
N LYS A 32 8.98 -6.00 10.44
CA LYS A 32 9.82 -6.33 11.59
C LYS A 32 9.63 -5.27 12.65
N THR A 33 9.59 -5.70 13.90
CA THR A 33 9.49 -4.80 15.04
C THR A 33 10.74 -4.88 15.89
N CYS A 34 11.27 -3.73 16.24
CA CYS A 34 12.18 -3.56 17.37
C CYS A 34 11.38 -2.97 18.54
N ILE A 35 12.04 -2.66 19.66
CA ILE A 35 11.40 -2.12 20.87
C ILE A 35 10.56 -0.88 20.52
N ASN A 36 11.17 0.12 19.86
CA ASN A 36 10.53 1.41 19.57
C ASN A 36 10.18 1.63 18.09
N ASN A 37 10.75 0.82 17.19
CA ASN A 37 10.65 1.04 15.74
C ASN A 37 9.96 -0.13 15.04
N ILE A 38 9.34 0.17 13.91
CA ILE A 38 8.82 -0.80 12.94
C ILE A 38 9.52 -0.56 11.62
N GLU A 39 10.09 -1.61 11.04
CA GLU A 39 10.59 -1.67 9.66
C GLU A 39 9.53 -2.38 8.81
N LEU A 40 8.99 -1.68 7.82
CA LEU A 40 7.99 -2.19 6.89
C LEU A 40 8.59 -2.21 5.48
N CYS A 41 8.55 -3.35 4.81
CA CYS A 41 9.02 -3.49 3.44
C CYS A 41 7.85 -3.80 2.52
N VAL A 42 7.72 -2.99 1.48
CA VAL A 42 6.68 -3.10 0.46
C VAL A 42 7.34 -3.36 -0.89
N LYS A 43 6.89 -4.39 -1.59
CA LYS A 43 7.23 -4.66 -2.98
C LYS A 43 6.22 -3.97 -3.87
N VAL A 44 6.71 -3.22 -4.84
CA VAL A 44 5.89 -2.56 -5.86
C VAL A 44 6.30 -3.13 -7.21
N SER A 45 5.33 -3.62 -7.97
CA SER A 45 5.56 -4.30 -9.24
C SER A 45 4.90 -3.52 -10.36
N ASN A 46 5.63 -3.27 -11.43
CA ASN A 46 5.08 -2.70 -12.66
C ASN A 46 4.50 -3.83 -13.51
N LEU A 47 3.17 -3.82 -13.67
CA LEU A 47 2.41 -4.79 -14.45
C LEU A 47 2.28 -4.39 -15.92
N SER A 48 2.71 -3.18 -16.28
CA SER A 48 2.68 -2.68 -17.65
C SER A 48 3.87 -3.18 -18.49
N ASN A 49 3.81 -2.88 -19.79
CA ASN A 49 4.85 -3.19 -20.77
C ASN A 49 5.84 -2.03 -21.00
N GLN A 50 5.78 -0.96 -20.19
CA GLN A 50 6.66 0.20 -20.30
C GLN A 50 7.23 0.56 -18.92
N GLU A 51 8.36 1.26 -18.87
CA GLU A 51 8.85 1.86 -17.63
C GLU A 51 7.80 2.85 -17.09
N ILE A 52 7.62 2.86 -15.77
CA ILE A 52 6.73 3.79 -15.07
C ILE A 52 7.53 4.56 -14.02
N ALA A 53 7.38 5.88 -14.04
CA ALA A 53 7.84 6.76 -12.98
C ALA A 53 6.76 6.90 -11.90
N VAL A 54 7.14 6.76 -10.63
CA VAL A 54 6.26 6.99 -9.48
C VAL A 54 6.89 8.06 -8.60
N TYR A 55 6.13 9.03 -8.11
CA TYR A 55 6.68 10.00 -7.16
C TYR A 55 7.23 9.29 -5.92
N TYR A 56 8.48 9.59 -5.56
CA TYR A 56 9.21 8.85 -4.54
C TYR A 56 8.50 8.88 -3.18
N GLN A 57 8.30 7.69 -2.59
CA GLN A 57 7.51 7.52 -1.38
C GLN A 57 8.42 7.38 -0.16
N ASN A 58 8.64 8.51 0.52
CA ASN A 58 9.27 8.53 1.84
C ASN A 58 8.20 8.56 2.95
N ILE A 59 8.61 8.38 4.21
CA ILE A 59 7.66 8.35 5.33
C ILE A 59 6.96 9.70 5.57
N ASP A 60 7.63 10.79 5.21
CA ASP A 60 7.12 12.16 5.40
C ASP A 60 5.96 12.48 4.45
N GLN A 61 5.81 11.73 3.35
CA GLN A 61 4.67 11.83 2.44
C GLN A 61 3.31 11.50 3.09
N ILE A 62 3.32 10.87 4.27
CA ILE A 62 2.12 10.74 5.12
C ILE A 62 1.58 12.11 5.51
N CYS A 63 2.45 13.10 5.74
CA CYS A 63 2.07 14.43 6.20
C CYS A 63 1.34 15.23 5.12
N SER A 64 1.59 14.91 3.85
CA SER A 64 0.92 15.50 2.69
C SER A 64 -0.24 14.64 2.18
N ASN A 65 -0.63 13.59 2.92
CA ASN A 65 -1.64 12.61 2.54
C ASN A 65 -1.38 11.84 1.23
N LEU A 66 -0.15 11.89 0.68
CA LEU A 66 0.24 11.09 -0.49
C LEU A 66 0.41 9.61 -0.17
N MET A 67 0.59 9.30 1.12
CA MET A 67 0.76 7.95 1.62
C MET A 67 -0.03 7.74 2.90
N SER A 68 -0.46 6.51 3.14
CA SER A 68 -1.03 6.09 4.41
C SER A 68 -0.45 4.75 4.86
N ILE A 69 -0.22 4.60 6.17
CA ILE A 69 0.03 3.31 6.81
C ILE A 69 -0.98 3.16 7.93
N ARG A 70 -1.88 2.19 7.78
CA ARG A 70 -3.03 1.94 8.66
C ARG A 70 -2.87 0.62 9.39
N PHE A 71 -3.23 0.61 10.65
CA PHE A 71 -3.29 -0.53 11.55
C PHE A 71 -4.74 -0.70 12.03
N VAL A 72 -5.41 -1.76 11.61
CA VAL A 72 -6.82 -2.03 11.96
C VAL A 72 -6.87 -3.13 13.01
N ASP A 73 -7.34 -2.83 14.22
CA ASP A 73 -7.52 -3.82 15.28
C ASP A 73 -8.51 -4.89 14.83
N ILE A 74 -8.08 -6.15 14.75
CA ILE A 74 -8.92 -7.23 14.20
C ILE A 74 -10.18 -7.51 15.02
N LYS A 75 -10.19 -7.16 16.32
CA LYS A 75 -11.32 -7.43 17.21
C LYS A 75 -12.30 -6.28 17.22
N SER A 76 -11.80 -5.05 17.26
CA SER A 76 -12.64 -3.85 17.42
C SER A 76 -12.89 -3.09 16.12
N ASN A 77 -12.21 -3.46 15.03
CA ASN A 77 -12.19 -2.76 13.75
C ASN A 77 -11.80 -1.27 13.86
N LYS A 78 -11.15 -0.88 14.96
CA LYS A 78 -10.66 0.49 15.17
C LYS A 78 -9.41 0.73 14.35
N PHE A 79 -9.38 1.89 13.71
CA PHE A 79 -8.24 2.35 12.94
C PHE A 79 -7.22 3.05 13.83
N HIS A 80 -5.95 2.74 13.56
CA HIS A 80 -4.79 3.42 14.07
C HIS A 80 -3.93 3.80 12.87
N ILE A 81 -3.57 5.06 12.74
CA ILE A 81 -2.86 5.59 11.57
C ILE A 81 -1.46 6.01 11.96
N LEU A 82 -0.48 5.74 11.11
CA LEU A 82 0.83 6.35 11.27
C LEU A 82 0.71 7.85 10.97
N PHE A 83 1.22 8.69 11.87
CA PHE A 83 1.21 10.14 11.73
C PHE A 83 2.47 10.74 12.39
N PRO A 84 3.62 10.77 11.69
CA PRO A 84 4.90 11.23 12.22
C PRO A 84 5.08 12.75 12.16
N CYS A 85 4.02 13.48 11.84
CA CYS A 85 4.09 14.85 11.35
C CYS A 85 4.09 15.85 12.49
N SER A 86 5.06 16.77 12.48
CA SER A 86 5.01 18.00 13.29
C SER A 86 4.19 19.09 12.62
N THR A 87 4.16 19.09 11.28
CA THR A 87 3.41 20.02 10.44
C THR A 87 2.78 19.25 9.29
N VAL A 88 1.64 19.75 8.79
CA VAL A 88 0.92 19.20 7.65
C VAL A 88 1.08 20.19 6.51
N PRO A 89 1.93 19.91 5.51
CA PRO A 89 2.05 20.77 4.35
C PRO A 89 0.77 20.71 3.52
N ASP A 90 0.37 21.85 2.97
CA ASP A 90 -0.68 21.90 1.96
C ASP A 90 -0.05 21.68 0.59
N LEU A 91 -0.42 20.59 -0.08
CA LEU A 91 0.18 20.18 -1.35
C LEU A 91 -0.77 20.49 -2.50
N ASN A 92 -0.44 21.52 -3.28
CA ASN A 92 -1.22 21.91 -4.45
C ASN A 92 -0.91 21.05 -5.69
N HIS A 93 0.35 20.66 -5.88
CA HIS A 93 0.81 19.88 -7.01
C HIS A 93 2.14 19.17 -6.71
N ILE A 94 2.50 18.21 -7.55
CA ILE A 94 3.81 17.54 -7.56
C ILE A 94 4.52 17.90 -8.86
N GLU A 95 5.73 18.44 -8.78
CA GLU A 95 6.65 18.51 -9.91
C GLU A 95 7.47 17.22 -9.96
N LEU A 96 7.09 16.30 -10.85
CA LEU A 96 7.72 14.99 -10.97
C LEU A 96 8.87 15.05 -11.97
N THR A 97 10.06 14.71 -11.50
CA THR A 97 11.30 14.61 -12.26
C THR A 97 11.89 13.21 -12.09
N LYS A 98 12.94 12.89 -12.86
CA LYS A 98 13.63 11.60 -12.66
C LYS A 98 14.22 11.48 -11.26
N ASP A 99 14.76 12.56 -10.72
CA ASP A 99 15.49 12.58 -9.44
C ASP A 99 14.58 12.35 -8.22
N ASN A 100 13.31 12.73 -8.32
CA ASN A 100 12.31 12.51 -7.27
C ASN A 100 11.33 11.38 -7.61
N SER A 101 11.69 10.53 -8.57
CA SER A 101 10.89 9.38 -8.99
C SER A 101 11.53 8.06 -8.62
N LEU A 102 10.68 7.10 -8.27
CA LEU A 102 10.98 5.69 -8.33
C LEU A 102 10.66 5.21 -9.76
N LEU A 103 11.70 4.94 -10.55
CA LEU A 103 11.56 4.34 -11.88
C LEU A 103 11.47 2.82 -11.75
N ILE A 104 10.42 2.23 -12.32
CA ILE A 104 10.20 0.78 -12.32
C ILE A 104 10.07 0.31 -13.76
N ASP A 105 11.07 -0.44 -14.23
CA ASP A 105 11.07 -1.08 -15.55
C ASP A 105 9.86 -1.99 -15.76
N ALA A 106 9.49 -2.18 -17.03
CA ALA A 106 8.40 -3.07 -17.43
C ALA A 106 8.56 -4.49 -16.84
N GLY A 107 7.51 -4.99 -16.19
CA GLY A 107 7.50 -6.32 -15.56
C GLY A 107 8.45 -6.49 -14.37
N LYS A 108 9.13 -5.43 -13.90
CA LYS A 108 10.04 -5.48 -12.76
C LYS A 108 9.33 -5.07 -11.47
N SER A 109 10.04 -5.26 -10.38
CA SER A 109 9.59 -4.86 -9.06
C SER A 109 10.72 -4.24 -8.25
N VAL A 110 10.36 -3.32 -7.36
CA VAL A 110 11.29 -2.71 -6.40
C VAL A 110 10.76 -2.87 -4.99
N ASN A 111 11.67 -3.01 -4.02
CA ASN A 111 11.33 -3.02 -2.61
C ASN A 111 11.55 -1.62 -2.01
N VAL A 112 10.49 -1.04 -1.44
CA VAL A 112 10.51 0.21 -0.70
C VAL A 112 10.47 -0.11 0.79
N LYS A 113 11.38 0.48 1.56
CA LYS A 113 11.48 0.26 3.01
C LYS A 113 11.07 1.53 3.75
N TYR A 114 10.19 1.36 4.73
CA TYR A 114 9.76 2.41 5.65
C TYR A 114 10.22 2.06 7.06
N LEU A 115 10.83 3.04 7.74
CA LEU A 115 11.23 2.93 9.14
C LEU A 115 10.53 4.04 9.93
N PHE A 116 9.75 3.66 10.94
CA PHE A 116 8.99 4.61 11.75
C PHE A 116 8.88 4.17 13.21
N LYS A 117 8.54 5.10 14.10
CA LYS A 117 8.42 4.81 15.53
C LYS A 117 7.00 4.38 15.87
N LYS A 118 6.87 3.41 16.78
CA LYS A 118 5.56 2.95 17.28
C LYS A 118 4.73 4.08 17.90
N ARG A 119 5.42 5.05 18.53
CA ARG A 119 4.79 6.21 19.19
C ARG A 119 4.12 7.16 18.21
N ASP A 120 4.45 7.08 16.92
CA ASP A 120 3.91 7.94 15.88
C ASP A 120 2.59 7.35 15.32
N ILE A 121 2.18 6.16 15.79
CA ILE A 121 0.90 5.54 15.43
C ILE A 121 -0.20 6.04 16.37
N LYS A 122 -1.28 6.60 15.82
CA LYS A 122 -2.38 7.23 16.56
C LYS A 122 -3.76 6.69 16.18
N PRO A 123 -4.63 6.37 17.16
CA PRO A 123 -4.34 6.24 18.59
C PRO A 123 -3.23 5.19 18.85
N ASP A 124 -2.63 5.19 20.04
CA ASP A 124 -1.52 4.27 20.31
C ASP A 124 -1.94 2.80 20.16
N ILE A 125 -1.08 2.01 19.51
CA ILE A 125 -1.25 0.56 19.42
C ILE A 125 -1.05 -0.09 20.79
N ARG A 126 -2.07 -0.82 21.26
CA ARG A 126 -2.05 -1.51 22.54
C ARG A 126 -1.28 -2.82 22.47
N ARG A 127 -0.62 -3.19 23.57
CA ARG A 127 0.06 -4.47 23.76
C ARG A 127 -0.94 -5.63 23.72
N ASN A 128 -0.47 -6.82 23.33
CA ASN A 128 -1.25 -8.06 23.22
C ASN A 128 -2.46 -7.95 22.28
N LYS A 129 -2.35 -7.10 21.25
CA LYS A 129 -3.34 -6.97 20.19
C LYS A 129 -2.72 -7.29 18.84
N THR A 130 -3.59 -7.73 17.93
CA THR A 130 -3.25 -8.03 16.55
C THR A 130 -3.94 -7.03 15.62
N TYR A 131 -3.19 -6.53 14.65
CA TYR A 131 -3.67 -5.52 13.70
C TYR A 131 -3.48 -6.02 12.27
N LYS A 132 -4.42 -5.70 11.37
CA LYS A 132 -4.17 -5.73 9.93
C LYS A 132 -3.40 -4.47 9.56
N VAL A 133 -2.24 -4.63 8.94
CA VAL A 133 -1.44 -3.51 8.45
C VAL A 133 -1.64 -3.36 6.96
N ILE A 134 -1.93 -2.13 6.51
CA ILE A 134 -2.22 -1.80 5.12
C ILE A 134 -1.44 -0.53 4.76
N VAL A 135 -0.81 -0.50 3.58
CA VAL A 135 -0.15 0.67 3.01
C VAL A 135 -0.95 1.13 1.81
N GLY A 136 -1.10 2.45 1.64
CA GLY A 136 -1.68 3.03 0.42
C GLY A 136 -0.90 4.24 -0.06
N TRP A 137 -0.81 4.42 -1.37
CA TRP A 137 -0.37 5.65 -2.03
C TRP A 137 -1.57 6.29 -2.71
N HIS A 138 -1.70 7.61 -2.57
CA HIS A 138 -2.87 8.37 -2.98
C HIS A 138 -2.44 9.51 -3.91
N PHE A 139 -2.57 9.30 -5.22
CA PHE A 139 -2.17 10.28 -6.23
C PHE A 139 -3.30 10.70 -7.16
N LYS A 140 -4.41 9.95 -7.21
CA LYS A 140 -5.43 10.09 -8.26
C LYS A 140 -5.94 11.52 -8.48
N ASP A 141 -6.09 12.28 -7.40
CA ASP A 141 -6.64 13.64 -7.42
C ASP A 141 -5.57 14.74 -7.38
N ILE A 142 -4.30 14.38 -7.56
CA ILE A 142 -3.17 15.29 -7.41
C ILE A 142 -2.68 15.73 -8.78
N PHE A 143 -2.54 17.04 -8.96
CA PHE A 143 -1.98 17.57 -10.18
C PHE A 143 -0.47 17.25 -10.25
N ILE A 144 -0.07 16.43 -11.22
CA ILE A 144 1.34 16.12 -11.48
C ILE A 144 1.79 16.92 -12.71
N LYS A 145 2.78 17.79 -12.51
CA LYS A 145 3.48 18.50 -13.57
C LYS A 145 4.76 17.75 -13.91
N THR A 146 4.90 17.28 -15.15
CA THR A 146 6.06 16.49 -15.57
C THR A 146 6.26 16.46 -17.07
N ASP A 147 7.52 16.27 -17.51
CA ASP A 147 7.88 15.95 -18.89
C ASP A 147 8.06 14.42 -19.09
N LEU A 148 7.87 13.61 -18.05
CA LEU A 148 7.95 12.16 -18.14
C LEU A 148 6.74 11.61 -18.89
N LYS A 149 7.00 10.77 -19.90
CA LYS A 149 5.95 10.21 -20.76
C LYS A 149 5.02 9.25 -20.03
N ASN A 150 5.58 8.44 -19.13
CA ASN A 150 4.86 7.40 -18.38
C ASN A 150 5.08 7.60 -16.90
N TYR A 151 4.02 7.99 -16.20
CA TYR A 151 4.03 8.12 -14.76
C TYR A 151 2.75 7.56 -14.16
N PHE A 152 2.85 7.11 -12.92
CA PHE A 152 1.71 6.61 -12.16
C PHE A 152 0.98 7.78 -11.49
N ASN A 153 -0.33 7.87 -11.73
CA ASN A 153 -1.20 8.89 -11.16
C ASN A 153 -2.57 8.31 -10.80
N ASP A 154 -2.57 7.26 -10.00
CA ASP A 154 -3.78 6.66 -9.45
C ASP A 154 -3.53 6.30 -7.99
N ASP A 155 -4.55 5.83 -7.30
CA ASP A 155 -4.40 5.28 -5.96
C ASP A 155 -4.00 3.82 -6.03
N ILE A 156 -3.20 3.38 -5.06
CA ILE A 156 -2.82 1.98 -4.93
C ILE A 156 -2.73 1.57 -3.47
N GLU A 157 -3.28 0.40 -3.17
CA GLU A 157 -3.29 -0.18 -1.83
C GLU A 157 -2.59 -1.54 -1.83
N SER A 158 -1.89 -1.83 -0.74
CA SER A 158 -1.25 -3.13 -0.55
C SER A 158 -2.24 -4.22 -0.14
N ASN A 159 -1.83 -5.48 -0.21
CA ASN A 159 -2.41 -6.51 0.65
C ASN A 159 -2.26 -6.15 2.14
N TYR A 160 -2.94 -6.88 3.02
CA TYR A 160 -2.68 -6.79 4.46
C TYR A 160 -1.75 -7.89 4.96
N ILE A 161 -1.07 -7.60 6.07
CA ILE A 161 -0.39 -8.58 6.92
C ILE A 161 -0.83 -8.42 8.37
N LEU A 162 -0.61 -9.44 9.20
CA LEU A 162 -0.92 -9.38 10.63
C LEU A 162 0.30 -8.86 11.41
N PHE A 163 0.07 -7.89 12.27
CA PHE A 163 1.04 -7.36 13.22
C PHE A 163 0.59 -7.65 14.65
N GLU A 164 1.38 -8.44 15.37
CA GLU A 164 1.19 -8.71 16.80
C GLU A 164 2.05 -7.75 17.62
N ASN A 165 1.42 -6.89 18.42
CA ASN A 165 2.15 -5.97 19.30
C ASN A 165 2.44 -6.64 20.65
N LYS A 166 3.60 -7.29 20.76
CA LYS A 166 4.06 -8.02 21.97
C LYS A 166 4.65 -7.11 23.04
#